data_AF-B0YCE6-F1
#
_entry.id   AF-B0YCE6-F1
#
_cell.length_a   1.000
_cell.length_b   1.000
_cell.length_c   1.000
_cell.angle_alpha   90.00
_cell.angle_beta   90.00
_cell.angle_gamma   90.00
#
_symmetry.space_group_name_H-M   'P 1'
#
loop_
_entity.id
_entity.type
_entity.pdbx_description
1 polymer ?
#
loop_
_entity_poly.entity_id
_entity_poly.type
_entity_poly.pdbx_seq_one_letter_code
_entity_poly.pdbx_strand_id
1 'polypeptide(L)'
;MPTPIVDSHIHLFPESHLQTLAWHGPNNPLGSQHSVDEYRAATAAVPTSPDAAHDTYLRGFIFLETDRISSVEESGAGWSHALDEVSLLTRVALGKPIVGEGHRDADRHLCLGIVPWAPVPGGPAALAKYLSIVKERTQTEEVWRKVCGVRYLVQDKPSGIMLSQGFIDGLKYLGRRGLTFDLGVDARQGGLWQLKEAVEMMKRIYEGVDDGGAAVTLVINELTEAPCKTISVNRIFGCLIRLRSL
;
A
#
# COMPACT_ATOMS: atom_id res chain seq x y z
N MET A 1 25.47 1.25 16.58
CA MET A 1 25.03 0.62 15.31
C MET A 1 24.22 1.67 14.56
N PRO A 2 24.44 1.84 13.24
CA PRO A 2 23.70 2.81 12.43
C PRO A 2 22.19 2.59 12.50
N THR A 3 21.41 3.67 12.43
CA THR A 3 19.93 3.62 12.51
C THR A 3 19.34 3.25 11.14
N PRO A 4 18.50 2.20 11.03
CA PRO A 4 17.85 1.86 9.78
C PRO A 4 16.76 2.87 9.41
N ILE A 5 16.75 3.30 8.15
CA ILE A 5 15.67 4.06 7.53
C ILE A 5 14.83 3.11 6.70
N VAL A 6 13.51 3.17 6.86
CA VAL A 6 12.55 2.47 6.00
C VAL A 6 11.72 3.53 5.31
N ASP A 7 11.70 3.49 3.97
CA ASP A 7 10.78 4.27 3.19
C ASP A 7 9.41 3.59 3.21
N SER A 8 8.50 4.07 4.06
CA SER A 8 7.23 3.39 4.31
C SER A 8 6.21 3.53 3.19
N HIS A 9 6.47 4.38 2.19
CA HIS A 9 5.52 4.68 1.12
C HIS A 9 6.26 4.98 -0.18
N ILE A 10 6.31 3.99 -1.08
CA ILE A 10 6.76 4.22 -2.46
C ILE A 10 5.80 3.62 -3.48
N HIS A 11 5.93 4.11 -4.70
CA HIS A 11 5.26 3.61 -5.89
C HIS A 11 6.30 3.23 -6.93
N LEU A 12 6.16 2.04 -7.51
CA LEU A 12 7.04 1.47 -8.51
C LEU A 12 6.23 0.86 -9.67
N PHE A 13 6.61 1.18 -10.90
CA PHE A 13 5.99 0.64 -12.10
C PHE A 13 6.95 0.72 -13.30
N PRO A 14 7.06 -0.35 -14.10
CA PRO A 14 7.83 -0.33 -15.34
C PRO A 14 7.05 0.41 -16.44
N GLU A 15 7.75 0.81 -17.50
CA GLU A 15 7.15 1.48 -18.66
C GLU A 15 6.02 0.64 -19.28
N SER A 16 6.20 -0.67 -19.34
CA SER A 16 5.21 -1.63 -19.88
C SER A 16 3.87 -1.61 -19.14
N HIS A 17 3.83 -1.08 -17.92
CA HIS A 17 2.64 -1.03 -17.08
C HIS A 17 1.87 0.30 -17.17
N LEU A 18 2.42 1.33 -17.83
CA LEU A 18 1.84 2.68 -17.85
C LEU A 18 0.38 2.71 -18.33
N GLN A 19 0.05 1.94 -19.37
CA GLN A 19 -1.31 1.90 -19.94
C GLN A 19 -2.35 1.23 -19.03
N THR A 20 -1.92 0.64 -17.92
CA THR A 20 -2.80 -0.03 -16.95
C THR A 20 -3.08 0.84 -15.72
N LEU A 21 -2.46 2.01 -15.61
CA LEU A 21 -2.64 2.96 -14.51
C LEU A 21 -3.85 3.85 -14.81
N ALA A 22 -4.77 3.98 -13.85
CA ALA A 22 -6.03 4.71 -14.05
C ALA A 22 -5.82 6.22 -14.24
N TRP A 23 -4.77 6.78 -13.65
CA TRP A 23 -4.40 8.19 -13.74
C TRP A 23 -3.47 8.54 -14.93
N HIS A 24 -2.97 7.53 -15.67
CA HIS A 24 -2.01 7.76 -16.72
C HIS A 24 -2.66 8.38 -17.97
N GLY A 25 -1.97 9.36 -18.56
CA GLY A 25 -2.38 10.02 -19.79
C GLY A 25 -1.19 10.74 -20.44
N PRO A 26 -1.31 11.16 -21.70
CA PRO A 26 -0.18 11.64 -22.52
C PRO A 26 0.55 12.88 -21.97
N ASN A 27 -0.07 13.63 -21.06
CA ASN A 27 0.50 14.84 -20.47
C ASN A 27 0.81 14.71 -18.97
N ASN A 28 0.79 13.48 -18.43
CA ASN A 28 1.08 13.28 -17.00
C ASN A 28 2.60 13.38 -16.76
N PRO A 29 3.09 14.24 -15.84
CA PRO A 29 4.52 14.37 -15.56
C PRO A 29 5.16 13.10 -15.00
N LEU A 30 4.36 12.13 -14.54
CA LEU A 30 4.79 10.81 -14.07
C LEU A 30 4.61 9.71 -15.14
N GLY A 31 4.40 10.10 -16.41
CA GLY A 31 4.16 9.21 -17.56
C GLY A 31 5.41 8.49 -18.08
N SER A 32 6.36 8.17 -17.21
CA SER A 32 7.58 7.42 -17.52
C SER A 32 7.77 6.27 -16.54
N GLN A 33 8.74 5.40 -16.79
CA GLN A 33 9.11 4.36 -15.83
C GLN A 33 9.55 4.97 -14.49
N HIS A 34 9.10 4.35 -13.40
CA HIS A 34 9.55 4.59 -12.05
C HIS A 34 9.80 3.25 -11.37
N SER A 35 10.98 2.68 -11.54
CA SER A 35 11.37 1.35 -11.09
C SER A 35 12.37 1.40 -9.92
N VAL A 36 12.90 0.24 -9.52
CA VAL A 36 13.91 0.17 -8.47
C VAL A 36 15.20 0.87 -8.90
N ASP A 37 15.51 0.92 -10.21
CA ASP A 37 16.63 1.67 -10.74
C ASP A 37 16.52 3.17 -10.44
N GLU A 38 15.37 3.79 -10.73
CA GLU A 38 15.09 5.19 -10.40
C GLU A 38 15.08 5.42 -8.89
N TYR A 39 14.52 4.49 -8.10
CA TYR A 39 14.54 4.58 -6.63
C TYR A 39 15.96 4.60 -6.07
N ARG A 40 16.84 3.70 -6.54
CA ARG A 40 18.25 3.67 -6.11
C ARG A 40 19.01 4.92 -6.54
N ALA A 41 18.74 5.44 -7.74
CA ALA A 41 19.34 6.69 -8.18
C ALA A 41 18.94 7.86 -7.26
N ALA A 42 17.66 7.94 -6.89
CA ALA A 42 17.13 8.96 -5.99
C ALA A 42 17.67 8.85 -4.55
N THR A 43 18.05 7.64 -4.12
CA THR A 43 18.52 7.34 -2.76
C THR A 43 20.03 7.11 -2.64
N ALA A 44 20.80 7.33 -3.72
CA ALA A 44 22.23 6.98 -3.80
C ALA A 44 23.13 7.66 -2.75
N ALA A 45 22.67 8.76 -2.14
CA ALA A 45 23.40 9.46 -1.08
C ALA A 45 23.38 8.72 0.27
N VAL A 46 22.54 7.69 0.43
CA VAL A 46 22.42 6.91 1.67
C VAL A 46 22.81 5.46 1.39
N PRO A 47 23.75 4.87 2.16
CA PRO A 47 24.14 3.47 1.95
C PRO A 47 22.98 2.53 2.25
N THR A 48 22.90 1.40 1.53
CA THR A 48 21.84 0.38 1.74
C THR A 48 22.23 -0.68 2.77
N SER A 49 23.34 -0.50 3.47
CA SER A 49 23.86 -1.42 4.48
C SER A 49 24.53 -0.61 5.59
N PRO A 50 24.54 -1.13 6.84
CA PRO A 50 25.16 -0.44 7.94
C PRO A 50 26.67 -0.28 7.70
N ASP A 51 27.16 0.94 7.89
CA ASP A 51 28.56 1.30 7.73
C ASP A 51 29.00 2.14 8.95
N ALA A 52 30.22 1.94 9.43
CA ALA A 52 30.78 2.69 10.54
C ALA A 52 30.98 4.19 10.21
N ALA A 53 31.05 4.55 8.93
CA ALA A 53 31.16 5.94 8.49
C ALA A 53 29.82 6.70 8.44
N HIS A 54 28.69 6.02 8.62
CA HIS A 54 27.35 6.61 8.47
C HIS A 54 26.47 6.34 9.70
N ASP A 55 25.80 7.38 10.20
CA ASP A 55 24.88 7.26 11.34
C ASP A 55 23.56 6.54 10.97
N THR A 56 23.23 6.53 9.68
CA THR A 56 22.01 5.92 9.13
C THR A 56 22.31 5.09 7.89
N TYR A 57 21.40 4.17 7.57
CA TYR A 57 21.42 3.44 6.31
C TYR A 57 19.99 3.17 5.84
N LEU A 58 19.79 3.10 4.52
CA LEU A 58 18.52 2.73 3.93
C LEU A 58 18.36 1.21 4.01
N ARG A 59 17.42 0.76 4.85
CA ARG A 59 17.08 -0.66 4.96
C ARG A 59 16.27 -1.14 3.76
N GLY A 60 15.46 -0.26 3.17
CA GLY A 60 14.57 -0.58 2.05
C GLY A 60 13.25 0.18 2.14
N PHE A 61 12.25 -0.33 1.45
CA PHE A 61 10.97 0.32 1.24
C PHE A 61 9.76 -0.62 1.47
N ILE A 62 8.60 0.00 1.66
CA ILE A 62 7.28 -0.62 1.59
C ILE A 62 6.58 -0.07 0.35
N PHE A 63 6.21 -0.97 -0.55
CA PHE A 63 5.50 -0.63 -1.77
C PHE A 63 4.00 -0.50 -1.51
N LEU A 64 3.38 0.56 -2.06
CA LEU A 64 1.93 0.71 -2.11
C LEU A 64 1.46 0.70 -3.57
N GLU A 65 0.28 0.13 -3.76
CA GLU A 65 -0.38 0.05 -5.07
C GLU A 65 -0.49 1.39 -5.81
N THR A 66 -0.42 1.30 -7.14
CA THR A 66 -0.22 2.43 -8.05
C THR A 66 -1.48 2.90 -8.76
N ASP A 67 -2.66 2.56 -8.23
CA ASP A 67 -3.97 2.88 -8.80
C ASP A 67 -4.16 2.33 -10.21
N ARG A 68 -4.07 1.01 -10.34
CA ARG A 68 -4.31 0.32 -11.61
C ARG A 68 -5.80 0.27 -11.92
N ILE A 69 -6.12 0.33 -13.21
CA ILE A 69 -7.46 0.10 -13.73
C ILE A 69 -7.98 -1.24 -13.17
N SER A 70 -8.98 -1.15 -12.32
CA SER A 70 -9.49 -2.26 -11.53
C SER A 70 -10.97 -2.04 -11.18
N SER A 71 -11.64 -3.12 -10.79
CA SER A 71 -13.05 -3.10 -10.36
C SER A 71 -13.22 -3.98 -9.13
N VAL A 72 -14.21 -3.65 -8.29
CA VAL A 72 -14.55 -4.46 -7.10
C VAL A 72 -14.95 -5.88 -7.53
N GLU A 73 -15.64 -5.96 -8.65
CA GLU A 73 -16.01 -7.18 -9.34
C GLU A 73 -14.83 -7.80 -10.09
N GLU A 74 -14.81 -9.13 -10.19
CA GLU A 74 -13.76 -9.87 -10.89
C GLU A 74 -13.91 -9.84 -12.43
N SER A 75 -15.07 -9.42 -12.93
CA SER A 75 -15.39 -9.48 -14.36
C SER A 75 -14.60 -8.49 -15.21
N GLY A 76 -14.37 -8.84 -16.49
CA GLY A 76 -13.66 -7.98 -17.45
C GLY A 76 -12.15 -7.92 -17.15
N ALA A 77 -11.56 -6.72 -17.17
CA ALA A 77 -10.19 -6.54 -16.69
C ALA A 77 -10.08 -6.79 -15.17
N GLY A 78 -11.19 -6.64 -14.42
CA GLY A 78 -11.37 -7.05 -13.03
C GLY A 78 -10.17 -6.73 -12.14
N TRP A 79 -9.47 -7.78 -11.72
CA TRP A 79 -8.32 -7.72 -10.82
C TRP A 79 -6.97 -7.89 -11.52
N SER A 80 -6.96 -8.12 -12.84
CA SER A 80 -5.77 -8.55 -13.57
C SER A 80 -4.61 -7.56 -13.44
N HIS A 81 -4.84 -6.29 -13.74
CA HIS A 81 -3.80 -5.26 -13.66
C HIS A 81 -3.28 -5.08 -12.22
N ALA A 82 -4.16 -5.05 -11.22
CA ALA A 82 -3.76 -5.02 -9.82
C ALA A 82 -2.89 -6.25 -9.43
N LEU A 83 -3.17 -7.43 -9.99
CA LEU A 83 -2.38 -8.65 -9.75
C LEU A 83 -1.06 -8.69 -10.56
N ASP A 84 -0.97 -7.98 -11.67
CA ASP A 84 0.29 -7.80 -12.41
C ASP A 84 1.30 -7.01 -11.57
N GLU A 85 0.83 -6.07 -10.75
CA GLU A 85 1.63 -5.38 -9.75
C GLU A 85 2.19 -6.34 -8.70
N VAL A 86 1.36 -7.21 -8.13
CA VAL A 86 1.83 -8.26 -7.19
C VAL A 86 2.91 -9.12 -7.85
N SER A 87 2.74 -9.44 -9.13
CA SER A 87 3.70 -10.23 -9.90
C SER A 87 5.04 -9.48 -10.07
N LEU A 88 5.01 -8.17 -10.35
CA LEU A 88 6.19 -7.30 -10.40
C LEU A 88 6.92 -7.29 -9.05
N LEU A 89 6.22 -7.02 -7.95
CA LEU A 89 6.85 -6.93 -6.62
C LEU A 89 7.37 -8.29 -6.15
N THR A 90 6.73 -9.37 -6.58
CA THR A 90 7.23 -10.73 -6.35
C THR A 90 8.58 -10.95 -7.04
N ARG A 91 8.74 -10.49 -8.29
CA ARG A 91 10.03 -10.57 -9.00
C ARG A 91 11.12 -9.76 -8.31
N VAL A 92 10.80 -8.55 -7.87
CA VAL A 92 11.72 -7.71 -7.08
C VAL A 92 12.12 -8.45 -5.80
N ALA A 93 11.16 -8.90 -5.00
CA ALA A 93 11.41 -9.57 -3.72
C ALA A 93 12.15 -10.92 -3.86
N LEU A 94 12.02 -11.61 -4.98
CA LEU A 94 12.78 -12.83 -5.29
C LEU A 94 14.14 -12.57 -5.95
N GLY A 95 14.41 -11.34 -6.40
CA GLY A 95 15.59 -11.02 -7.20
C GLY A 95 15.59 -11.70 -8.56
N LYS A 96 14.43 -11.77 -9.22
CA LYS A 96 14.23 -12.41 -10.55
C LYS A 96 13.87 -11.36 -11.61
N PRO A 97 14.81 -10.50 -12.03
CA PRO A 97 14.50 -9.41 -12.94
C PRO A 97 14.11 -9.89 -14.34
N ILE A 98 13.20 -9.14 -14.95
CA ILE A 98 12.88 -9.23 -16.37
C ILE A 98 13.46 -7.99 -17.06
N VAL A 99 14.03 -8.18 -18.26
CA VAL A 99 14.56 -7.10 -19.08
C VAL A 99 13.49 -6.03 -19.30
N GLY A 100 13.84 -4.78 -19.00
CA GLY A 100 12.94 -3.63 -19.14
C GLY A 100 12.14 -3.25 -17.90
N GLU A 101 12.20 -4.01 -16.79
CA GLU A 101 11.47 -3.66 -15.56
C GLU A 101 12.27 -2.85 -14.52
N GLY A 102 13.55 -2.60 -14.79
CA GLY A 102 14.39 -1.70 -13.98
C GLY A 102 14.62 -2.16 -12.54
N HIS A 103 15.05 -3.41 -12.38
CA HIS A 103 15.59 -3.92 -11.11
C HIS A 103 16.60 -5.03 -11.37
N ARG A 104 17.39 -5.37 -10.35
CA ARG A 104 18.45 -6.39 -10.36
C ARG A 104 18.22 -7.41 -9.25
N ASP A 105 18.87 -8.56 -9.33
CA ASP A 105 18.80 -9.61 -8.32
C ASP A 105 19.27 -9.13 -6.93
N ALA A 106 20.25 -8.23 -6.92
CA ALA A 106 20.81 -7.64 -5.71
C ALA A 106 19.79 -6.79 -4.94
N ASP A 107 18.76 -6.27 -5.59
CA ASP A 107 17.82 -5.32 -4.99
C ASP A 107 16.73 -5.98 -4.14
N ARG A 108 16.66 -7.32 -4.13
CA ARG A 108 15.63 -8.09 -3.40
C ARG A 108 15.49 -7.72 -1.93
N HIS A 109 16.59 -7.33 -1.29
CA HIS A 109 16.63 -6.96 0.12
C HIS A 109 15.92 -5.63 0.41
N LEU A 110 15.77 -4.75 -0.59
CA LEU A 110 15.12 -3.45 -0.45
C LEU A 110 13.60 -3.58 -0.33
N CYS A 111 12.98 -4.62 -0.87
CA CYS A 111 11.54 -4.81 -0.73
C CYS A 111 11.22 -5.39 0.66
N LEU A 112 10.82 -4.53 1.60
CA LEU A 112 10.51 -4.92 2.98
C LEU A 112 9.04 -5.26 3.18
N GLY A 113 8.14 -4.60 2.43
CA GLY A 113 6.70 -4.82 2.50
C GLY A 113 5.99 -4.51 1.19
N ILE A 114 4.81 -5.09 1.02
CA ILE A 114 3.93 -4.96 -0.14
C ILE A 114 2.51 -4.69 0.36
N VAL A 115 1.91 -3.60 -0.11
CA VAL A 115 0.52 -3.21 0.15
C VAL A 115 -0.18 -3.12 -1.21
N PRO A 116 -0.69 -4.25 -1.74
CA PRO A 116 -1.38 -4.26 -3.02
C PRO A 116 -2.77 -3.63 -2.90
N TRP A 117 -3.36 -3.31 -4.05
CA TRP A 117 -4.78 -2.97 -4.14
C TRP A 117 -5.64 -4.14 -3.67
N ALA A 118 -6.84 -3.90 -3.13
CA ALA A 118 -7.81 -4.96 -2.86
C ALA A 118 -9.27 -4.48 -2.99
N PRO A 119 -10.21 -5.38 -3.35
CA PRO A 119 -11.63 -5.04 -3.53
C PRO A 119 -12.37 -4.92 -2.18
N VAL A 120 -11.93 -4.02 -1.30
CA VAL A 120 -12.47 -3.85 0.06
C VAL A 120 -13.99 -3.64 0.10
N PRO A 121 -14.61 -2.81 -0.78
CA PRO A 121 -16.06 -2.67 -0.81
C PRO A 121 -16.83 -3.97 -1.12
N GLY A 122 -16.18 -4.96 -1.76
CA GLY A 122 -16.75 -6.27 -2.05
C GLY A 122 -16.86 -7.17 -0.81
N GLY A 123 -16.35 -6.72 0.33
CA GLY A 123 -16.46 -7.41 1.61
C GLY A 123 -15.61 -8.68 1.75
N PRO A 124 -15.82 -9.45 2.83
CA PRO A 124 -14.96 -10.57 3.18
C PRO A 124 -14.82 -11.65 2.10
N ALA A 125 -15.88 -11.93 1.34
CA ALA A 125 -15.86 -12.95 0.30
C ALA A 125 -14.96 -12.56 -0.88
N ALA A 126 -15.10 -11.32 -1.38
CA ALA A 126 -14.25 -10.80 -2.44
C ALA A 126 -12.79 -10.70 -1.99
N LEU A 127 -12.55 -10.21 -0.77
CA LEU A 127 -11.20 -10.13 -0.18
C LEU A 127 -10.55 -11.49 0.01
N ALA A 128 -11.28 -12.49 0.52
CA ALA A 128 -10.75 -13.83 0.69
C ALA A 128 -10.32 -14.44 -0.64
N LYS A 129 -11.15 -14.26 -1.68
CA LYS A 129 -10.83 -14.73 -3.03
C LYS A 129 -9.62 -13.98 -3.61
N TYR A 130 -9.62 -12.66 -3.57
CA TYR A 130 -8.53 -11.83 -4.07
C TYR A 130 -7.20 -12.17 -3.39
N LEU A 131 -7.17 -12.24 -2.05
CA LEU A 131 -5.96 -12.56 -1.29
C LEU A 131 -5.44 -13.98 -1.52
N SER A 132 -6.31 -14.94 -1.88
CA SER A 132 -5.87 -16.27 -2.33
C SER A 132 -5.03 -16.16 -3.60
N ILE A 133 -5.50 -15.36 -4.56
CA ILE A 133 -4.79 -15.14 -5.83
C ILE A 133 -3.51 -14.34 -5.59
N VAL A 134 -3.53 -13.30 -4.74
CA VAL A 134 -2.31 -12.58 -4.33
C VAL A 134 -1.28 -13.56 -3.76
N LYS A 135 -1.71 -14.44 -2.85
CA LYS A 135 -0.84 -15.47 -2.26
C LYS A 135 -0.23 -16.37 -3.33
N GLU A 136 -1.02 -16.87 -4.28
CA GLU A 136 -0.50 -17.65 -5.41
C GLU A 136 0.52 -16.86 -6.23
N ARG A 137 0.26 -15.58 -6.52
CA ARG A 137 1.16 -14.69 -7.26
C ARG A 137 2.49 -14.44 -6.56
N THR A 138 2.54 -14.51 -5.22
CA THR A 138 3.79 -14.35 -4.46
C THR A 138 4.76 -15.51 -4.60
N GLN A 139 4.33 -16.66 -5.16
CA GLN A 139 5.11 -17.87 -5.43
C GLN A 139 5.74 -18.58 -4.23
N THR A 140 6.02 -17.87 -3.13
CA THR A 140 6.72 -18.39 -1.94
C THR A 140 6.11 -17.80 -0.67
N GLU A 141 6.16 -18.57 0.42
CA GLU A 141 5.71 -18.09 1.74
C GLU A 141 6.60 -16.97 2.31
N GLU A 142 7.82 -16.80 1.81
CA GLU A 142 8.70 -15.68 2.19
C GLU A 142 8.20 -14.36 1.61
N VAL A 143 7.86 -14.33 0.32
CA VAL A 143 7.29 -13.13 -0.32
C VAL A 143 5.87 -12.87 0.18
N TRP A 144 5.06 -13.92 0.39
CA TRP A 144 3.73 -13.77 1.00
C TRP A 144 3.80 -13.04 2.35
N ARG A 145 4.80 -13.35 3.18
CA ARG A 145 5.01 -12.67 4.47
C ARG A 145 5.36 -11.17 4.34
N LYS A 146 5.77 -10.71 3.16
CA LYS A 146 5.96 -9.27 2.87
C LYS A 146 4.64 -8.56 2.59
N VAL A 147 3.55 -9.28 2.28
CA VAL A 147 2.21 -8.68 2.13
C VAL A 147 1.71 -8.30 3.53
N CYS A 148 1.86 -7.02 3.89
CA CYS A 148 1.60 -6.53 5.24
C CYS A 148 0.25 -5.81 5.39
N GLY A 149 -0.42 -5.51 4.28
CA GLY A 149 -1.69 -4.83 4.26
C GLY A 149 -2.30 -4.81 2.87
N VAL A 150 -3.33 -4.00 2.69
CA VAL A 150 -3.90 -3.67 1.38
C VAL A 150 -4.29 -2.20 1.34
N ARG A 151 -4.48 -1.66 0.14
CA ARG A 151 -5.00 -0.31 -0.08
C ARG A 151 -6.22 -0.35 -1.00
N TYR A 152 -7.12 0.59 -0.80
CA TYR A 152 -8.20 0.91 -1.73
C TYR A 152 -8.36 2.43 -1.74
N LEU A 153 -8.07 3.07 -2.87
CA LEU A 153 -8.22 4.52 -3.03
C LEU A 153 -9.69 4.90 -2.92
N VAL A 154 -10.04 5.57 -1.81
CA VAL A 154 -11.38 6.12 -1.60
C VAL A 154 -11.49 7.57 -2.10
N GLN A 155 -10.35 8.21 -2.41
CA GLN A 155 -10.25 9.63 -2.76
C GLN A 155 -11.05 9.99 -4.01
N ASP A 156 -11.09 9.10 -5.00
CA ASP A 156 -11.78 9.28 -6.29
C ASP A 156 -13.17 8.60 -6.32
N LYS A 157 -13.66 8.09 -5.19
CA LYS A 157 -14.89 7.30 -5.10
C LYS A 157 -16.07 8.14 -4.60
N PRO A 158 -17.31 7.75 -4.93
CA PRO A 158 -18.50 8.46 -4.45
C PRO A 158 -18.63 8.39 -2.93
N SER A 159 -19.29 9.40 -2.36
CA SER A 159 -19.64 9.42 -0.93
C SER A 159 -20.48 8.20 -0.54
N GLY A 160 -20.22 7.72 0.68
CA GLY A 160 -20.87 6.58 1.29
C GLY A 160 -20.09 5.28 1.16
N ILE A 161 -19.05 5.21 0.31
CA ILE A 161 -18.33 3.96 0.06
C ILE A 161 -17.69 3.40 1.32
N MET A 162 -17.07 4.26 2.15
CA MET A 162 -16.46 3.88 3.42
C MET A 162 -17.47 3.45 4.48
N LEU A 163 -18.73 3.86 4.32
CA LEU A 163 -19.83 3.55 5.23
C LEU A 163 -20.65 2.34 4.78
N SER A 164 -20.40 1.83 3.58
CA SER A 164 -21.06 0.64 3.06
C SER A 164 -20.73 -0.58 3.91
N GLN A 165 -21.70 -1.48 4.06
CA GLN A 165 -21.55 -2.67 4.91
C GLN A 165 -20.38 -3.56 4.44
N GLY A 166 -20.24 -3.73 3.12
CA GLY A 166 -19.14 -4.50 2.53
C GLY A 166 -17.76 -3.93 2.90
N PHE A 167 -17.60 -2.61 2.87
CA PHE A 167 -16.35 -1.96 3.26
C PHE A 167 -16.02 -2.19 4.74
N ILE A 168 -16.98 -1.94 5.64
CA ILE A 168 -16.82 -2.15 7.09
C ILE A 168 -16.47 -3.61 7.41
N ASP A 169 -17.21 -4.56 6.84
CA ASP A 169 -16.97 -5.99 7.07
C ASP A 169 -15.65 -6.45 6.46
N GLY A 170 -15.26 -5.86 5.32
CA GLY A 170 -13.97 -6.07 4.68
C GLY A 170 -12.82 -5.66 5.58
N LEU A 171 -12.89 -4.46 6.18
CA LEU A 171 -11.87 -3.99 7.14
C LEU A 171 -11.79 -4.89 8.38
N LYS A 172 -12.94 -5.28 8.96
CA LYS A 172 -12.96 -6.24 10.08
C LYS A 172 -12.34 -7.59 9.68
N TYR A 173 -12.55 -8.04 8.45
CA TYR A 173 -11.91 -9.24 7.91
C TYR A 173 -10.39 -9.11 7.81
N LEU A 174 -9.88 -7.97 7.32
CA LEU A 174 -8.43 -7.70 7.26
C LEU A 174 -7.79 -7.73 8.66
N GLY A 175 -8.44 -7.11 9.66
CA GLY A 175 -7.98 -7.14 11.05
C GLY A 175 -7.82 -8.56 11.60
N ARG A 176 -8.82 -9.43 11.38
CA ARG A 176 -8.75 -10.86 11.74
C ARG A 176 -7.62 -11.63 11.04
N ARG A 177 -7.11 -11.11 9.93
CA ARG A 177 -5.99 -11.68 9.16
C ARG A 177 -4.65 -11.05 9.53
N GLY A 178 -4.62 -10.06 10.42
CA GLY A 178 -3.41 -9.33 10.80
C GLY A 178 -2.87 -8.43 9.69
N LEU A 179 -3.70 -8.06 8.71
CA LEU A 179 -3.34 -7.17 7.61
C LEU A 179 -3.72 -5.73 7.97
N THR A 180 -2.88 -4.77 7.58
CA THR A 180 -3.20 -3.34 7.67
C THR A 180 -4.11 -2.89 6.54
N PHE A 181 -4.74 -1.72 6.71
CA PHE A 181 -5.40 -1.00 5.63
C PHE A 181 -4.80 0.39 5.49
N ASP A 182 -4.30 0.70 4.30
CA ASP A 182 -3.79 2.03 3.96
C ASP A 182 -4.95 2.94 3.51
N LEU A 183 -5.18 4.00 4.28
CA LEU A 183 -6.28 4.94 4.13
C LEU A 183 -5.72 6.30 3.67
N GLY A 184 -5.93 6.62 2.39
CA GLY A 184 -5.81 7.99 1.87
C GLY A 184 -7.17 8.66 1.81
N VAL A 185 -7.29 9.89 2.31
CA VAL A 185 -8.47 10.75 2.18
C VAL A 185 -8.08 12.08 1.55
N ASP A 186 -8.98 12.70 0.80
CA ASP A 186 -8.84 14.04 0.26
C ASP A 186 -9.76 14.99 1.04
N ALA A 187 -9.15 15.94 1.75
CA ALA A 187 -9.87 17.01 2.43
C ALA A 187 -9.61 18.40 1.79
N ARG A 188 -8.95 18.45 0.63
CA ARG A 188 -8.62 19.65 -0.13
C ARG A 188 -9.60 19.91 -1.27
N GLN A 189 -9.86 18.93 -2.15
CA GLN A 189 -10.68 19.16 -3.35
C GLN A 189 -12.14 18.75 -3.13
N GLY A 190 -12.39 17.68 -2.38
CA GLY A 190 -13.74 17.17 -2.09
C GLY A 190 -14.46 17.79 -0.89
N GLY A 191 -13.76 18.56 -0.04
CA GLY A 191 -14.29 19.03 1.25
C GLY A 191 -14.21 17.99 2.37
N LEU A 192 -14.75 18.29 3.56
CA LEU A 192 -14.53 17.46 4.77
C LEU A 192 -15.29 16.13 4.82
N TRP A 193 -16.06 15.76 3.79
CA TRP A 193 -16.93 14.59 3.87
C TRP A 193 -16.15 13.29 3.96
N GLN A 194 -15.03 13.14 3.24
CA GLN A 194 -14.19 11.94 3.33
C GLN A 194 -13.59 11.77 4.73
N LEU A 195 -13.18 12.88 5.37
CA LEU A 195 -12.71 12.84 6.75
C LEU A 195 -13.83 12.45 7.72
N LYS A 196 -15.04 12.97 7.53
CA LYS A 196 -16.21 12.61 8.34
C LYS A 196 -16.57 11.13 8.18
N GLU A 197 -16.56 10.63 6.95
CA GLU A 197 -16.80 9.22 6.67
C GLU A 197 -15.69 8.33 7.24
N ALA A 198 -14.43 8.74 7.15
CA ALA A 198 -13.33 8.01 7.75
C ALA A 198 -13.49 7.90 9.28
N VAL A 199 -13.87 8.99 9.96
CA VAL A 199 -14.14 8.97 11.41
C VAL A 199 -15.30 8.05 11.76
N GLU A 200 -16.39 8.10 11.01
CA GLU A 200 -17.55 7.25 11.24
C GLU A 200 -17.26 5.77 10.92
N MET A 201 -16.53 5.49 9.84
CA MET A 201 -16.05 4.17 9.50
C MET A 201 -15.16 3.60 10.61
N MET A 202 -14.23 4.39 11.14
CA MET A 202 -13.38 4.01 12.28
C MET A 202 -14.22 3.62 13.50
N LYS A 203 -15.27 4.37 13.85
CA LYS A 203 -16.15 3.99 14.96
C LYS A 203 -16.77 2.61 14.74
N ARG A 204 -17.28 2.34 13.55
CA ARG A 204 -17.99 1.08 13.22
C ARG A 204 -17.06 -0.15 13.16
N ILE A 205 -15.83 0.02 12.68
CA ILE A 205 -14.87 -1.09 12.61
C ILE A 205 -14.31 -1.48 13.98
N TYR A 206 -14.21 -0.53 14.91
CA TYR A 206 -13.73 -0.76 16.27
C TYR A 206 -14.84 -1.00 17.30
N GLU A 207 -16.10 -0.79 16.92
CA GLU A 207 -17.24 -1.11 17.77
C GLU A 207 -17.24 -2.60 18.17
N GLY A 208 -17.27 -2.85 19.48
CA GLY A 208 -17.29 -4.20 20.05
C GLY A 208 -15.97 -4.97 19.93
N VAL A 209 -14.87 -4.29 19.60
CA VAL A 209 -13.53 -4.90 19.62
C VAL A 209 -12.90 -4.69 20.99
N ASP A 210 -12.78 -5.76 21.77
CA ASP A 210 -12.14 -5.72 23.08
C ASP A 210 -10.62 -5.43 22.97
N ASP A 211 -10.02 -4.93 24.06
CA ASP A 211 -8.58 -4.75 24.18
C ASP A 211 -7.85 -6.10 23.98
N GLY A 212 -7.29 -6.30 22.79
CA GLY A 212 -6.62 -7.55 22.37
C GLY A 212 -7.33 -8.32 21.25
N GLY A 213 -8.51 -7.87 20.81
CA GLY A 213 -9.19 -8.37 19.62
C GLY A 213 -8.45 -8.05 18.32
N ALA A 214 -8.75 -8.79 17.24
CA ALA A 214 -8.10 -8.64 15.94
C ALA A 214 -8.62 -7.42 15.16
N ALA A 215 -8.38 -6.23 15.73
CA ALA A 215 -8.68 -4.95 15.12
C ALA A 215 -7.77 -4.71 13.91
N VAL A 216 -8.30 -4.16 12.82
CA VAL A 216 -7.48 -3.72 11.70
C VAL A 216 -6.61 -2.55 12.14
N THR A 217 -5.35 -2.53 11.70
CA THR A 217 -4.50 -1.34 11.86
C THR A 217 -4.66 -0.48 10.64
N LEU A 218 -5.09 0.77 10.84
CA LEU A 218 -5.16 1.77 9.77
C LEU A 218 -3.84 2.52 9.67
N VAL A 219 -3.29 2.61 8.46
CA VAL A 219 -2.20 3.51 8.12
C VAL A 219 -2.82 4.71 7.42
N ILE A 220 -2.79 5.88 8.05
CA ILE A 220 -3.36 7.09 7.43
C ILE A 220 -2.28 7.72 6.57
N ASN A 221 -2.49 7.67 5.26
CA ASN A 221 -1.58 8.22 4.28
C ASN A 221 -1.83 9.73 4.07
N GLU A 222 -0.74 10.47 3.78
CA GLU A 222 -0.72 11.90 3.40
C GLU A 222 -1.68 12.79 4.23
N LEU A 223 -1.34 13.03 5.51
CA LEU A 223 -2.07 13.96 6.41
C LEU A 223 -2.16 15.42 5.90
N THR A 224 -1.52 15.75 4.77
CA THR A 224 -1.38 17.08 4.18
C THR A 224 -2.50 17.50 3.24
N GLU A 225 -3.47 16.64 2.97
CA GLU A 225 -4.68 17.05 2.24
C GLU A 225 -5.71 17.77 3.13
N ALA A 226 -5.35 18.16 4.37
CA ALA A 226 -6.10 19.13 5.17
C ALA A 226 -5.46 20.54 5.04
N PRO A 227 -6.23 21.64 4.92
CA PRO A 227 -5.66 22.98 4.95
C PRO A 227 -4.86 23.14 6.25
N CYS A 228 -3.58 23.50 6.11
CA CYS A 228 -2.60 23.66 7.19
C CYS A 228 -2.97 24.84 8.11
N LYS A 229 -4.10 24.75 8.81
CA LYS A 229 -4.56 25.63 9.87
C LYS A 229 -5.43 24.81 10.82
N THR A 230 -4.80 24.27 11.85
CA THR A 230 -5.43 23.80 13.09
C THR A 230 -6.14 22.45 13.01
N ILE A 231 -5.38 21.37 13.20
CA ILE A 231 -5.93 20.14 13.80
C ILE A 231 -5.17 19.92 15.10
N SER A 232 -5.88 19.98 16.23
CA SER A 232 -5.37 19.59 17.54
C SER A 232 -5.34 18.05 17.58
N VAL A 233 -4.17 17.50 17.33
CA VAL A 233 -3.93 16.05 17.24
C VAL A 233 -3.53 15.52 18.61
N ASN A 234 -4.49 15.13 19.44
CA ASN A 234 -4.18 14.53 20.76
C ASN A 234 -4.02 13.00 20.74
N ARG A 235 -4.22 12.31 19.61
CA ARG A 235 -3.89 10.88 19.42
C ARG A 235 -3.73 10.49 17.95
N ILE A 236 -2.75 11.05 17.25
CA ILE A 236 -2.21 10.40 16.03
C ILE A 236 -0.73 10.16 16.33
N PHE A 237 -0.44 8.99 16.88
CA PHE A 237 0.93 8.50 16.91
C PHE A 237 1.24 7.94 15.53
N GLY A 238 2.36 8.40 14.95
CA GLY A 238 2.90 7.89 13.71
C GLY A 238 2.92 6.36 13.71
N CYS A 239 2.59 5.79 12.55
CA CYS A 239 2.46 4.36 12.38
C CYS A 239 3.82 3.68 12.60
N LEU A 240 4.05 3.21 13.82
CA LEU A 240 5.12 2.26 14.10
C LEU A 240 4.64 0.91 13.55
N ILE A 241 4.90 0.65 12.26
CA ILE A 241 4.75 -0.70 11.71
C ILE A 241 5.63 -1.59 12.56
N ARG A 242 4.99 -2.44 13.37
CA ARG A 242 5.67 -3.39 14.25
C ARG A 242 6.27 -4.46 13.35
N LEU A 243 7.45 -4.18 12.79
CA LEU A 243 8.36 -5.17 12.21
C LEU A 243 8.82 -6.08 13.37
N ARG A 244 7.94 -7.00 13.80
CA ARG A 244 8.34 -8.09 14.69
C ARG A 244 9.30 -8.96 13.89
N SER A 245 10.59 -8.81 14.21
CA SER A 245 11.63 -9.83 14.04
C SER A 245 11.49 -10.70 12.78
N LEU A 246 11.81 -10.11 11.62
CA LEU A 246 12.39 -10.84 10.50
C LEU A 246 13.91 -10.70 10.58
#